data_AF-A0A543KLI2-F1
#
_entry.id   AF-A0A543KLI2-F1
#
_cell.length_a   1.000
_cell.length_b   1.000
_cell.length_c   1.000
_cell.angle_alpha   90.00
_cell.angle_beta   90.00
_cell.angle_gamma   90.00
#
_symmetry.space_group_name_H-M   'P 1'
#
loop_
_entity.id
_entity.type
_entity.pdbx_description
1 polymer ?
#
loop_
_entity_poly.entity_id
_entity_poly.type
_entity_poly.pdbx_seq_one_letter_code
_entity_poly.pdbx_strand_id
1 'polypeptide(L)'
;MSDLQCAARIVVVNPPALGDVPWLASQLYREHVQTVYVADDVPGDGPVETLAEDLGVPLRSDHELLHDESDGLQDLADRHRGETVVVVRGGDAQEPALLLVDSDGISVRSLGEEV
;
A
#
# COMPACT_ATOMS: atom_id res chain seq x y z
N MET A 1 28.80 -9.99 0.41
CA MET A 1 27.56 -10.37 1.12
C MET A 1 26.64 -9.18 0.96
N SER A 2 25.73 -9.23 -0.03
CA SER A 2 24.75 -8.17 -0.25
C SER A 2 23.66 -8.32 0.79
N ASP A 3 23.85 -7.67 1.94
CA ASP A 3 22.72 -7.22 2.78
C ASP A 3 21.96 -6.21 1.93
N LEU A 4 21.13 -6.71 1.02
CA LEU A 4 20.07 -5.92 0.41
C LEU A 4 19.20 -5.50 1.60
N GLN A 5 19.32 -4.25 2.02
CA GLN A 5 18.36 -3.61 2.90
C GLN A 5 16.98 -3.94 2.31
N CYS A 6 16.23 -4.82 2.98
CA CYS A 6 14.96 -5.31 2.46
C CYS A 6 13.97 -4.15 2.48
N ALA A 7 13.94 -3.38 1.39
CA ALA A 7 13.01 -2.28 1.21
C ALA A 7 11.59 -2.79 1.40
N ALA A 8 10.82 -2.10 2.23
CA ALA A 8 9.40 -2.38 2.33
C ALA A 8 8.71 -1.85 1.07
N ARG A 9 7.73 -2.61 0.60
CA ARG A 9 6.94 -2.28 -0.58
C ARG A 9 5.59 -1.78 -0.11
N ILE A 10 5.33 -0.48 -0.25
CA ILE A 10 4.08 0.14 0.18
C ILE A 10 3.31 0.55 -1.06
N VAL A 11 2.19 -0.11 -1.34
CA VAL A 11 1.31 0.27 -2.46
C VAL A 11 0.29 1.27 -1.95
N VAL A 12 0.39 2.51 -2.41
CA VAL A 12 -0.59 3.56 -2.13
C VAL A 12 -1.73 3.49 -3.12
N VAL A 13 -2.95 3.41 -2.59
CA VAL A 13 -4.21 3.36 -3.34
C VAL A 13 -5.08 4.51 -2.89
N ASN A 14 -5.73 5.18 -3.84
CA ASN A 14 -6.67 6.26 -3.56
C ASN A 14 -8.10 5.84 -3.92
N PRO A 15 -9.14 6.50 -3.37
CA PRO A 15 -10.53 6.16 -3.62
C PRO A 15 -10.92 5.99 -5.10
N PRO A 16 -10.44 6.81 -6.04
CA PRO A 16 -10.75 6.61 -7.47
C PRO A 16 -10.27 5.27 -8.02
N ALA A 17 -9.15 4.73 -7.52
CA ALA A 17 -8.60 3.43 -7.92
C ALA A 17 -9.42 2.24 -7.39
N LEU A 18 -10.23 2.44 -6.35
CA LEU A 18 -11.13 1.42 -5.79
C LEU A 18 -12.41 1.22 -6.64
N GLY A 19 -12.59 2.00 -7.72
CA GLY A 19 -13.71 1.82 -8.64
C GLY A 19 -13.70 0.47 -9.37
N ASP A 20 -12.53 -0.16 -9.50
CA ASP A 20 -12.35 -1.49 -10.09
C ASP A 20 -11.53 -2.40 -9.16
N VAL A 21 -12.17 -2.81 -8.05
CA VAL A 21 -11.56 -3.72 -7.06
C VAL A 21 -11.04 -5.02 -7.68
N PRO A 22 -11.78 -5.72 -8.58
CA PRO A 22 -11.27 -6.94 -9.19
C PRO A 22 -9.98 -6.74 -9.99
N TRP A 23 -9.88 -5.65 -10.76
CA TRP A 23 -8.65 -5.31 -11.46
C TRP A 23 -7.52 -5.02 -10.47
N LEU A 24 -7.77 -4.22 -9.44
CA LEU A 24 -6.76 -3.85 -8.44
C LEU A 24 -6.24 -5.07 -7.67
N ALA A 25 -7.14 -5.95 -7.21
CA ALA A 25 -6.81 -7.20 -6.54
C ALA A 25 -5.91 -8.09 -7.44
N SER A 26 -6.17 -8.13 -8.75
CA SER A 26 -5.37 -8.91 -9.70
C SER A 26 -3.93 -8.38 -9.85
N GLN A 27 -3.72 -7.07 -9.75
CA GLN A 27 -2.39 -6.47 -9.75
C GLN A 27 -1.67 -6.76 -8.44
N LEU A 28 -2.35 -6.55 -7.32
CA LEU A 28 -1.81 -6.72 -5.97
C LEU A 28 -1.50 -8.19 -5.62
N TYR A 29 -2.21 -9.15 -6.22
CA TYR A 29 -1.95 -10.57 -6.03
C TYR A 29 -0.49 -10.96 -6.37
N ARG A 30 0.11 -10.28 -7.36
CA ARG A 30 1.51 -10.51 -7.76
C ARG A 30 2.53 -9.95 -6.78
N GLU A 31 2.13 -8.96 -5.99
CA GLU A 31 3.02 -8.27 -5.05
C GLU A 31 3.07 -8.95 -3.67
N HIS A 32 2.36 -10.06 -3.46
CA HIS A 32 2.32 -10.78 -2.17
C HIS A 32 2.01 -9.86 -0.97
N VAL A 33 0.90 -9.13 -1.08
CA VAL A 33 0.43 -8.24 -0.01
C VAL A 33 0.18 -9.03 1.27
N GLN A 34 0.65 -8.50 2.40
CA GLN A 34 0.51 -9.10 3.73
C GLN A 34 -0.60 -8.45 4.55
N THR A 35 -0.88 -7.16 4.33
CA THR A 35 -1.87 -6.38 5.09
C THR A 35 -2.34 -5.18 4.27
N VAL A 36 -3.62 -4.84 4.41
CA VAL A 36 -4.21 -3.60 3.88
C VAL A 36 -4.44 -2.64 5.04
N TYR A 37 -3.91 -1.43 4.91
CA TYR A 37 -4.12 -0.31 5.82
C TYR A 37 -5.07 0.69 5.18
N VAL A 38 -5.99 1.24 5.96
CA VAL A 38 -6.92 2.30 5.53
C VAL A 38 -6.77 3.52 6.43
N ALA A 39 -6.67 4.69 5.83
CA ALA A 39 -6.71 5.98 6.50
C ALA A 39 -8.16 6.44 6.69
N ASP A 40 -8.40 7.26 7.71
CA ASP A 40 -9.74 7.70 8.10
C ASP A 40 -10.32 8.79 7.22
N ASP A 41 -9.51 9.32 6.30
CA ASP A 41 -9.93 10.27 5.29
C ASP A 41 -10.54 9.59 4.04
N VAL A 42 -10.61 8.25 4.02
CA VAL A 42 -11.22 7.46 2.95
C VAL A 42 -12.72 7.27 3.22
N PRO A 43 -13.62 7.87 2.43
CA PRO A 43 -15.05 7.71 2.63
C PRO A 43 -15.55 6.37 2.11
N GLY A 44 -16.14 5.57 2.99
CA GLY A 44 -16.84 4.33 2.63
C GLY A 44 -15.91 3.13 2.58
N ASP A 45 -15.91 2.34 3.65
CA ASP A 45 -15.01 1.20 3.83
C ASP A 45 -15.34 -0.01 2.92
N GLY A 46 -16.54 -0.07 2.33
CA GLY A 46 -17.01 -1.24 1.58
C GLY A 46 -16.08 -1.75 0.47
N PRO A 47 -15.60 -0.90 -0.46
CA PRO A 47 -14.63 -1.31 -1.47
C PRO A 47 -13.28 -1.75 -0.89
N VAL A 48 -12.86 -1.15 0.23
CA VAL A 48 -11.60 -1.47 0.91
C VAL A 48 -11.69 -2.82 1.64
N GLU A 49 -12.81 -3.07 2.32
CA GLU A 49 -13.14 -4.36 2.92
C GLU A 49 -13.16 -5.46 1.85
N THR A 50 -13.86 -5.22 0.73
CA THR A 50 -13.90 -6.17 -0.40
C THR A 50 -12.50 -6.46 -0.93
N LEU A 51 -11.65 -5.45 -1.07
CA LEU A 51 -10.26 -5.63 -1.52
C LEU A 51 -9.45 -6.51 -0.56
N ALA A 52 -9.57 -6.27 0.75
CA ALA A 52 -8.87 -7.06 1.76
C ALA A 52 -9.37 -8.52 1.79
N GLU A 53 -10.68 -8.72 1.65
CA GLU A 53 -11.30 -10.04 1.53
C GLU A 53 -10.82 -10.79 0.28
N ASP A 54 -10.80 -10.14 -0.89
CA ASP A 54 -10.34 -10.73 -2.15
C ASP A 54 -8.85 -11.11 -2.11
N LEU A 55 -8.03 -10.30 -1.44
CA LEU A 55 -6.62 -10.60 -1.21
C LEU A 55 -6.40 -11.65 -0.10
N GLY A 56 -7.41 -11.91 0.74
CA GLY A 56 -7.31 -12.83 1.87
C GLY A 56 -6.40 -12.33 3.00
N VAL A 57 -6.26 -11.01 3.14
CA VAL A 57 -5.34 -10.36 4.08
C VAL A 57 -6.09 -9.55 5.14
N PRO A 58 -5.51 -9.32 6.32
CA PRO A 58 -6.14 -8.47 7.33
C PRO A 58 -6.27 -7.02 6.84
N LEU A 59 -7.43 -6.42 7.13
CA LEU A 59 -7.67 -4.98 7.04
C LEU A 59 -7.37 -4.33 8.40
N ARG A 60 -6.62 -3.22 8.38
CA ARG A 60 -6.25 -2.43 9.55
C ARG A 60 -6.55 -0.96 9.31
N SER A 61 -7.20 -0.30 10.25
CA SER A 61 -7.33 1.16 10.27
C SER A 61 -6.18 1.73 11.09
N ASP A 62 -5.40 2.65 10.54
CA ASP A 62 -4.28 3.27 11.28
C ASP A 62 -4.26 4.79 11.08
N HIS A 63 -4.73 5.49 12.11
CA HIS A 63 -4.94 6.95 12.12
C HIS A 63 -3.63 7.75 12.15
N GLU A 64 -2.58 7.21 12.77
CA GLU A 64 -1.36 7.96 13.10
C GLU A 64 -0.28 7.79 12.01
N LEU A 65 -0.27 6.67 11.29
CA LEU A 65 0.77 6.35 10.29
C LEU A 65 0.58 7.05 8.92
N LEU A 66 -0.60 7.61 8.64
CA LEU A 66 -0.94 8.04 7.27
C LEU A 66 -1.13 9.56 7.11
N HIS A 67 -1.03 10.31 8.21
CA HIS A 67 -1.32 11.74 8.24
C HIS A 67 -0.06 12.61 8.05
N ASP A 68 1.11 12.12 8.46
CA ASP A 68 2.42 12.76 8.27
C ASP A 68 3.24 11.86 7.33
N GLU A 69 3.05 12.05 6.02
CA GLU A 69 3.38 11.10 4.94
C GLU A 69 4.81 10.55 4.96
N SER A 70 5.75 11.18 5.67
CA SER A 70 7.16 10.78 5.70
C SER A 70 7.44 9.80 6.84
N ASP A 71 7.07 10.17 8.07
CA ASP A 71 7.44 9.42 9.27
C ASP A 71 6.61 8.14 9.40
N GLY A 72 5.31 8.21 9.11
CA GLY A 72 4.44 7.05 9.22
C GLY A 72 4.68 6.00 8.14
N LEU A 73 5.12 6.39 6.93
CA LEU A 73 5.58 5.44 5.92
C LEU A 73 6.89 4.76 6.33
N GLN A 74 7.81 5.49 6.99
CA GLN A 74 9.06 4.93 7.49
C GLN A 74 8.81 3.90 8.60
N ASP A 75 7.91 4.19 9.54
CA ASP A 75 7.51 3.27 10.61
C ASP A 75 6.85 2.01 10.05
N LEU A 76 6.00 2.17 9.04
CA LEU A 76 5.34 1.06 8.35
C LEU A 76 6.38 0.22 7.58
N ALA A 77 7.34 0.88 6.93
CA ALA A 77 8.44 0.22 6.26
C ALA A 77 9.34 -0.57 7.23
N ASP A 78 9.62 -0.02 8.40
CA ASP A 78 10.42 -0.68 9.43
C ASP A 78 9.70 -1.90 10.02
N ARG A 79 8.36 -1.85 10.13
CA ARG A 79 7.54 -2.99 10.54
C ARG A 79 7.46 -4.08 9.49
N HIS A 80 7.41 -3.71 8.21
CA HIS A 80 7.17 -4.58 7.06
C HIS A 80 8.40 -4.72 6.15
N ARG A 81 9.61 -4.74 6.72
CA ARG A 81 10.84 -4.87 5.94
C ARG A 81 10.83 -6.16 5.12
N GLY A 82 10.97 -6.02 3.80
CA GLY A 82 10.91 -7.14 2.86
C GLY A 82 9.50 -7.70 2.60
N GLU A 83 8.47 -7.04 3.11
CA GLU A 83 7.07 -7.37 2.87
C GLU A 83 6.39 -6.30 2.01
N THR A 84 5.24 -6.67 1.43
CA THR A 84 4.38 -5.75 0.72
C THR A 84 3.13 -5.47 1.53
N VAL A 85 2.76 -4.21 1.61
CA VAL A 85 1.54 -3.73 2.27
C VAL A 85 0.82 -2.74 1.37
N VAL A 86 -0.50 -2.65 1.52
CA VAL A 86 -1.33 -1.70 0.80
C VAL A 86 -1.76 -0.62 1.77
N VAL A 87 -1.74 0.63 1.34
CA VAL A 87 -2.19 1.80 2.08
C VAL A 87 -3.25 2.50 1.25
N VAL A 88 -4.48 2.49 1.75
CA VAL A 88 -5.60 3.22 1.16
C VAL A 88 -5.73 4.55 1.89
N ARG A 89 -5.63 5.66 1.16
CA ARG A 89 -5.70 7.01 1.72
C ARG A 89 -6.44 7.97 0.80
N GLY A 90 -6.96 9.06 1.36
CA GLY A 90 -7.56 10.13 0.58
C GLY A 90 -6.64 10.66 -0.51
N GLY A 91 -7.24 11.05 -1.63
CA GLY A 91 -6.55 11.60 -2.79
C GLY A 91 -7.29 11.31 -4.10
N ASP A 92 -6.81 11.92 -5.18
CA ASP A 92 -7.49 11.94 -6.48
C ASP A 92 -6.79 11.08 -7.55
N ALA A 93 -5.74 10.33 -7.19
CA ALA A 93 -5.03 9.48 -8.14
C ALA A 93 -5.89 8.28 -8.54
N GLN A 94 -5.94 8.01 -9.86
CA GLN A 94 -6.62 6.83 -10.39
C GLN A 94 -5.71 5.60 -10.43
N GLU A 95 -4.40 5.84 -10.54
CA GLU A 95 -3.42 4.78 -10.64
C GLU A 95 -2.74 4.57 -9.27
N PRO A 96 -2.70 3.32 -8.77
CA PRO A 96 -1.98 3.01 -7.55
C PRO A 96 -0.47 3.19 -7.75
N ALA A 97 0.21 3.69 -6.71
CA ALA A 97 1.64 3.93 -6.70
C ALA A 97 2.35 2.93 -5.79
N LEU A 98 3.44 2.33 -6.26
CA LEU A 98 4.34 1.50 -5.46
C LEU A 98 5.46 2.36 -4.90
N LEU A 99 5.54 2.45 -3.58
CA LEU A 99 6.63 3.07 -2.85
C LEU A 99 7.58 1.98 -2.36
N LEU A 100 8.86 2.11 -2.70
CA LEU A 100 9.94 1.35 -2.10
C LEU A 100 10.56 2.22 -1.02
N VAL A 101 10.42 1.81 0.24
CA VAL A 101 10.95 2.54 1.39
C VAL A 101 12.06 1.71 2.02
N ASP A 102 13.25 2.29 2.05
CA ASP A 102 14.43 1.70 2.68
C ASP A 102 15.13 2.72 3.59
N SER A 103 16.39 2.43 3.95
CA SER A 103 17.19 3.30 4.83
C SER A 103 17.86 4.46 4.07
N ASP A 104 17.85 4.42 2.74
CA ASP A 104 18.41 5.43 1.85
C ASP A 104 17.32 6.41 1.35
N GLY A 105 16.04 6.02 1.41
CA GLY A 105 14.90 6.92 1.26
C GLY A 105 13.65 6.26 0.68
N ILE A 106 12.83 7.08 0.02
CA ILE A 106 11.57 6.65 -0.62
C ILE A 106 11.73 6.76 -2.13
N SER A 107 11.50 5.65 -2.84
CA SER A 107 11.42 5.60 -4.30
C SER A 107 10.00 5.30 -4.76
N VAL A 108 9.45 6.13 -5.64
CA VAL A 108 8.08 5.98 -6.18
C VAL A 108 8.12 5.31 -7.54
N ARG A 109 7.23 4.35 -7.78
CA ARG A 109 7.03 3.66 -9.07
C ARG A 109 5.55 3.45 -9.36
N SER A 110 5.19 3.25 -10.62
CA SER A 110 3.82 2.88 -11.01
C SER A 110 3.60 1.37 -10.77
N LEU A 111 2.41 1.00 -10.30
CA LEU A 111 2.03 -0.40 -10.20
C LEU A 111 1.83 -0.98 -11.61
N GLY A 112 2.61 -1.99 -12.01
CA GLY A 112 2.47 -2.65 -13.31
C GLY A 112 3.42 -2.19 -14.42
N GLU A 113 4.37 -1.29 -14.15
CA GLU A 113 5.54 -1.14 -15.03
C GLU A 113 6.40 -2.41 -14.91
N GLU A 114 6.21 -3.34 -15.87
CA GLU A 114 7.08 -4.51 -16.06
C GLU A 114 8.52 -4.06 -16.31
N VAL A 115 9.48 -4.74 -15.65
CA VAL A 115 10.92 -4.66 -15.96
C VAL A 115 11.23 -5.54 -17.17
#